data_AF-A0AAJ2P8X5-F1
#
_entry.id   AF-A0AAJ2P8X5-F1
#
_cell.length_a   1.000
_cell.length_b   1.000
_cell.length_c   1.000
_cell.angle_alpha   90.00
_cell.angle_beta   90.00
_cell.angle_gamma   90.00
#
_symmetry.space_group_name_H-M   'P 1'
#
loop_
_entity.id
_entity.type
_entity.pdbx_description
1 polymer ?
#
loop_
_entity_poly.entity_id
_entity_poly.type
_entity_poly.pdbx_seq_one_letter_code
_entity_poly.pdbx_strand_id
1 'polypeptide(L)'
;MIINLDNVDIVRNKDENLIKVVQGSFALNSYGILERKPNDLDLIIFSKKIKSLRFLNQKLMIELSKNKNLDVKLSTPFFKKLEFKNLDLTIEIILAKFLKPNIYKKIKKNLYFVKPEYAILVKIFQISAVLSNHFLGSDNLNFQKIIITLQDLKIILKNKLLFHKTRAFIRKNLLSIIINNFIFDFFLRDNIELIWFSKNAYKFELINSIEGNKFLSKKIKSLFYLNKNSRNLFNNLMVINDYFLKNKYNIISKINSLNKSKNVLSSNEIYLKNVNFFFDNFKMINKQNIIFYSKISPNWDTEIIEINKSFPFIKVLKVVSLKYKINENLNKNQILIYSSNKQEFLLNTLYKLVVLLVFI
;
A
#
# COMPACT_ATOMS: atom_id res chain seq x y z
N MET A 1 -1.15 -18.32 25.44
CA MET A 1 -0.25 -19.17 24.64
C MET A 1 0.78 -18.31 23.92
N ILE A 2 2.06 -18.70 23.83
CA ILE A 2 3.04 -18.02 22.96
C ILE A 2 2.98 -18.73 21.61
N ILE A 3 2.50 -18.05 20.57
CA ILE A 3 2.45 -18.62 19.22
C ILE A 3 3.89 -18.75 18.71
N ASN A 4 4.36 -20.00 18.54
CA ASN A 4 5.63 -20.25 17.90
C ASN A 4 5.47 -20.20 16.37
N LEU A 5 5.92 -19.12 15.75
CA LEU A 5 5.88 -18.95 14.29
C LEU A 5 6.74 -19.95 13.53
N ASP A 6 7.66 -20.64 14.20
CA ASP A 6 8.38 -21.75 13.60
C ASP A 6 7.41 -22.91 13.22
N ASN A 7 6.20 -22.99 13.78
CA ASN A 7 5.23 -24.02 13.38
C ASN A 7 4.16 -23.51 12.40
N VAL A 8 4.27 -22.27 11.93
CA VAL A 8 3.30 -21.61 11.07
C VAL A 8 3.85 -21.57 9.64
N ASP A 9 3.58 -22.60 8.84
CA ASP A 9 4.21 -22.75 7.52
C ASP A 9 3.92 -21.59 6.55
N ILE A 10 2.71 -21.03 6.60
CA ILE A 10 2.29 -19.94 5.72
C ILE A 10 3.13 -18.66 5.91
N VAL A 11 3.74 -18.43 7.08
CA VAL A 11 4.62 -17.25 7.32
C VAL A 11 6.08 -17.50 6.92
N ARG A 12 6.46 -18.75 6.65
CA ARG A 12 7.83 -19.12 6.31
C ARG A 12 8.15 -18.79 4.86
N ASN A 13 9.34 -18.22 4.65
CA ASN A 13 9.88 -17.91 3.34
C ASN A 13 10.61 -19.14 2.78
N LYS A 14 9.84 -20.09 2.25
CA LYS A 14 10.34 -21.30 1.57
C LYS A 14 10.33 -21.17 0.04
N ASP A 15 9.53 -20.27 -0.51
CA ASP A 15 9.43 -20.00 -1.95
C ASP A 15 10.53 -19.03 -2.42
N GLU A 16 11.19 -19.34 -3.53
CA GLU A 16 12.21 -18.49 -4.12
C GLU A 16 11.65 -17.20 -4.76
N ASN A 17 10.37 -17.15 -5.10
CA ASN A 17 9.74 -16.04 -5.83
C ASN A 17 8.99 -15.05 -4.94
N LEU A 18 8.57 -15.49 -3.74
CA LEU A 18 7.79 -14.69 -2.80
C LEU A 18 8.64 -14.27 -1.60
N ILE A 19 8.30 -13.11 -1.04
CA ILE A 19 8.75 -12.67 0.28
C ILE A 19 7.50 -12.49 1.14
N LYS A 20 7.54 -13.06 2.33
CA LYS A 20 6.48 -13.00 3.34
C LYS A 20 7.02 -12.30 4.58
N VAL A 21 6.33 -11.26 5.03
CA VAL A 21 6.81 -10.39 6.10
C VAL A 21 5.70 -10.19 7.13
N VAL A 22 5.96 -10.59 8.38
CA VAL A 22 5.05 -10.37 9.50
C VAL A 22 5.01 -8.88 9.85
N GLN A 23 3.81 -8.35 10.09
CA GLN A 23 3.60 -6.94 10.45
C GLN A 23 2.66 -6.77 11.65
N GLY A 24 2.21 -5.53 11.86
CA GLY A 24 1.15 -5.23 12.81
C GLY A 24 1.55 -5.41 14.28
N SER A 25 0.55 -5.75 15.09
CA SER A 25 0.72 -5.90 16.54
C SER A 25 1.66 -7.07 16.88
N PHE A 26 1.62 -8.16 16.10
CA PHE A 26 2.51 -9.31 16.29
C PHE A 26 3.99 -8.94 16.14
N ALA A 27 4.33 -8.15 15.11
CA ALA A 27 5.69 -7.65 14.92
C ALA A 27 6.13 -6.77 16.11
N LEU A 28 5.29 -5.84 16.56
CA LEU A 28 5.61 -4.96 17.68
C LEU A 28 5.77 -5.70 19.02
N ASN A 29 4.91 -6.69 19.29
CA ASN A 29 5.04 -7.55 20.47
C ASN A 29 6.35 -8.35 20.44
N SER A 30 6.76 -8.89 19.28
CA SER A 30 8.04 -9.62 19.17
C SER A 30 9.28 -8.76 19.45
N TYR A 31 9.18 -7.44 19.29
CA TYR A 31 10.24 -6.49 19.62
C TYR A 31 10.19 -6.02 21.08
N GLY A 32 9.26 -6.54 21.89
CA GLY A 32 9.03 -6.08 23.26
C GLY A 32 8.45 -4.67 23.34
N ILE A 33 7.85 -4.16 22.25
CA ILE A 33 7.28 -2.80 22.19
C ILE A 33 5.82 -2.78 22.67
N LEU A 34 5.08 -3.86 22.42
CA LEU A 34 3.73 -4.07 22.93
C LEU A 34 3.74 -5.16 24.00
N GLU A 35 3.15 -4.86 25.15
CA GLU A 35 3.07 -5.80 26.29
C GLU A 35 2.00 -6.88 26.06
N ARG A 36 0.85 -6.50 25.51
CA ARG A 36 -0.24 -7.45 25.22
C ARG A 36 0.16 -8.44 24.13
N LYS A 37 -0.33 -9.68 24.27
CA LYS A 37 -0.16 -10.73 23.26
C LYS A 37 -1.28 -10.63 22.21
N PRO A 38 -0.95 -10.34 20.94
CA PRO A 38 -1.95 -10.35 19.87
C PRO A 38 -2.37 -11.79 19.53
N ASN A 39 -3.66 -11.96 19.22
CA ASN A 39 -4.25 -13.21 18.71
C ASN A 39 -4.47 -13.18 17.19
N ASP A 40 -4.09 -12.08 16.55
CA ASP A 40 -4.09 -11.86 15.11
C ASP A 40 -2.67 -11.77 14.56
N LEU A 41 -2.45 -12.34 13.38
CA LEU A 41 -1.20 -12.23 12.64
C LEU A 41 -1.44 -11.57 11.29
N ASP A 42 -0.83 -10.41 11.11
CA ASP A 42 -0.82 -9.69 9.84
C ASP A 42 0.40 -10.10 9.01
N LEU A 43 0.17 -10.51 7.76
CA LEU A 43 1.21 -10.93 6.83
C LEU A 43 1.15 -10.09 5.54
N ILE A 44 2.29 -9.52 5.15
CA ILE A 44 2.47 -8.93 3.82
C ILE A 44 3.17 -9.97 2.93
N ILE A 45 2.60 -10.30 1.78
CA ILE A 45 3.24 -11.15 0.77
C ILE A 45 3.44 -10.35 -0.51
N PHE A 46 4.66 -10.39 -1.05
CA PHE A 46 5.01 -9.73 -2.31
C PHE A 46 6.04 -10.54 -3.10
N SER A 47 6.25 -10.17 -4.38
CA SER A 47 7.22 -10.86 -5.24
C SER A 47 8.58 -10.17 -5.20
N LYS A 48 9.66 -10.97 -5.23
CA LYS A 48 11.03 -10.46 -5.44
C LYS A 48 11.18 -9.68 -6.75
N LYS A 49 10.38 -10.02 -7.79
CA LYS A 49 10.45 -9.45 -9.13
C LYS A 49 9.39 -8.36 -9.41
N ILE A 50 8.60 -7.94 -8.41
CA ILE A 50 7.51 -6.95 -8.55
C ILE A 50 6.49 -7.40 -9.61
N LYS A 51 5.84 -8.52 -9.33
CA LYS A 51 4.80 -9.13 -10.16
C LYS A 51 3.41 -8.58 -9.82
N SER A 52 2.46 -8.74 -10.72
CA SER A 52 1.08 -8.29 -10.53
C SER A 52 0.39 -9.03 -9.38
N LEU A 53 -0.68 -8.41 -8.83
CA LEU A 53 -1.44 -9.04 -7.75
C LEU A 53 -2.14 -10.32 -8.20
N ARG A 54 -2.56 -10.40 -9.48
CA ARG A 54 -3.14 -11.62 -10.04
C ARG A 54 -2.17 -12.80 -9.94
N PHE A 55 -0.90 -12.59 -10.31
CA PHE A 55 0.15 -13.60 -10.17
C PHE A 55 0.36 -14.00 -8.70
N LEU A 56 0.47 -13.02 -7.81
CA LEU A 56 0.65 -13.27 -6.37
C LEU A 56 -0.52 -14.06 -5.78
N ASN A 57 -1.75 -13.71 -6.17
CA ASN A 57 -2.96 -14.37 -5.74
C ASN A 57 -2.98 -15.83 -6.18
N GLN A 58 -2.67 -16.10 -7.45
CA GLN A 58 -2.59 -17.47 -7.96
C GLN A 58 -1.56 -18.31 -7.19
N LYS A 59 -0.37 -17.76 -6.94
CA LYS A 59 0.66 -18.45 -6.15
C LYS A 59 0.22 -18.72 -4.72
N LEU A 60 -0.40 -17.75 -4.05
CA LEU A 60 -0.93 -17.93 -2.70
C LEU A 60 -2.05 -18.98 -2.67
N MET A 61 -2.98 -18.97 -3.63
CA MET A 61 -4.07 -19.96 -3.67
C MET A 61 -3.55 -21.40 -3.84
N ILE A 62 -2.51 -21.61 -4.65
CA ILE A 62 -1.83 -22.91 -4.78
C ILE A 62 -1.15 -23.33 -3.47
N GLU A 63 -0.60 -22.38 -2.71
CA GLU A 63 -0.02 -22.68 -1.40
C GLU A 63 -1.10 -23.03 -0.37
N LEU A 64 -2.19 -22.24 -0.32
CA LEU A 64 -3.31 -22.45 0.59
C LEU A 64 -4.05 -23.76 0.33
N SER A 65 -4.23 -24.16 -0.93
CA SER A 65 -4.88 -25.43 -1.27
C SER A 65 -4.12 -26.66 -0.76
N LYS A 66 -2.84 -26.51 -0.45
CA LYS A 66 -2.00 -27.58 0.13
C LYS A 66 -2.06 -27.62 1.67
N ASN A 67 -2.58 -26.58 2.32
CA ASN A 67 -2.63 -26.47 3.77
C ASN A 67 -4.04 -26.75 4.30
N LYS A 68 -4.30 -27.99 4.72
CA LYS A 68 -5.62 -28.44 5.21
C LYS A 68 -6.03 -27.85 6.56
N ASN A 69 -5.09 -27.24 7.29
CA ASN A 69 -5.28 -26.71 8.65
C ASN A 69 -5.78 -25.26 8.68
N LEU A 70 -5.95 -24.64 7.51
CA LEU A 70 -6.41 -23.25 7.37
C LEU A 70 -7.79 -23.22 6.71
N ASP A 71 -8.72 -22.52 7.33
CA ASP A 71 -10.01 -22.18 6.73
C ASP A 71 -9.98 -20.75 6.20
N VAL A 72 -10.43 -20.58 4.95
CA VAL A 72 -10.52 -19.27 4.31
C VAL A 72 -11.87 -18.63 4.66
N LYS A 73 -11.85 -17.59 5.49
CA LYS A 73 -13.07 -16.87 5.91
C LYS A 73 -13.44 -15.73 4.97
N LEU A 74 -12.44 -15.05 4.43
CA LEU A 74 -12.62 -14.00 3.43
C LEU A 74 -11.53 -14.13 2.38
N SER A 75 -11.92 -14.08 1.11
CA SER A 75 -10.98 -14.13 0.00
C SER A 75 -11.31 -13.06 -1.03
N THR A 76 -10.38 -12.13 -1.19
CA THR A 76 -10.37 -11.17 -2.29
C THR A 76 -9.05 -11.29 -3.04
N PRO A 77 -8.93 -10.76 -4.27
CA PRO A 77 -7.70 -10.86 -5.05
C PRO A 77 -6.46 -10.30 -4.34
N PHE A 78 -6.60 -9.37 -3.40
CA PHE A 78 -5.48 -8.72 -2.69
C PHE A 78 -5.47 -8.96 -1.16
N PHE A 79 -6.58 -9.38 -0.56
CA PHE A 79 -6.69 -9.61 0.89
C PHE A 79 -7.33 -10.96 1.20
N LYS A 80 -6.77 -11.70 2.18
CA LYS A 80 -7.31 -12.97 2.67
C LYS A 80 -7.38 -12.93 4.18
N LYS A 81 -8.48 -13.44 4.74
CA LYS A 81 -8.62 -13.72 6.16
C LYS A 81 -8.73 -15.23 6.34
N LEU A 82 -7.81 -15.79 7.12
CA LEU A 82 -7.68 -17.22 7.37
C LEU A 82 -7.81 -17.48 8.86
N GLU A 83 -8.37 -18.62 9.22
CA GLU A 83 -8.44 -19.11 10.60
C GLU A 83 -7.76 -20.47 10.68
N PHE A 84 -6.96 -20.70 11.71
CA PHE A 84 -6.44 -22.04 11.99
C PHE A 84 -7.51 -22.90 12.65
N LYS A 85 -7.68 -24.13 12.15
CA LYS A 85 -8.61 -25.10 12.76
C LYS A 85 -8.21 -25.49 14.19
N ASN A 86 -6.89 -25.54 14.45
CA ASN A 86 -6.32 -26.14 15.66
C ASN A 86 -5.60 -25.11 16.54
N LEU A 87 -5.67 -23.82 16.20
CA LEU A 87 -5.08 -22.73 16.96
C LEU A 87 -6.08 -21.58 17.00
N ASP A 88 -6.24 -20.96 18.16
CA ASP A 88 -6.94 -19.67 18.27
C ASP A 88 -6.07 -18.55 17.69
N LEU A 89 -5.95 -18.55 16.35
CA LEU A 89 -5.12 -17.64 15.58
C LEU A 89 -5.79 -17.34 14.25
N THR A 90 -6.09 -16.06 14.05
CA THR A 90 -6.51 -15.51 12.77
C THR A 90 -5.30 -14.96 12.02
N ILE A 91 -5.16 -15.26 10.73
CA ILE A 91 -4.18 -14.64 9.84
C ILE A 91 -4.88 -13.73 8.85
N GLU A 92 -4.43 -12.47 8.78
CA GLU A 92 -4.77 -11.55 7.73
C GLU A 92 -3.61 -11.41 6.75
N ILE A 93 -3.81 -11.80 5.49
CA ILE A 93 -2.81 -11.71 4.45
C ILE A 93 -3.16 -10.57 3.50
N ILE A 94 -2.23 -9.63 3.37
CA ILE A 94 -2.25 -8.57 2.36
C ILE A 94 -1.24 -8.93 1.29
N LEU A 95 -1.70 -9.06 0.05
CA LEU A 95 -0.83 -9.15 -1.11
C LEU A 95 -0.41 -7.74 -1.50
N ALA A 96 0.87 -7.45 -1.36
CA ALA A 96 1.47 -6.22 -1.83
C ALA A 96 2.31 -6.50 -3.07
N LYS A 97 2.44 -5.52 -3.96
CA LYS A 97 3.33 -5.66 -5.12
C LYS A 97 4.80 -5.54 -4.77
N PHE A 98 5.10 -4.69 -3.79
CA PHE A 98 6.46 -4.37 -3.39
C PHE A 98 6.51 -3.82 -1.98
N LEU A 99 7.53 -4.23 -1.22
CA LEU A 99 7.91 -3.58 0.02
C LEU A 99 9.41 -3.26 -0.08
N LYS A 100 9.81 -2.03 0.26
CA LYS A 100 11.23 -1.66 0.19
C LYS A 100 12.05 -2.52 1.15
N PRO A 101 13.24 -3.02 0.74
CA PRO A 101 14.11 -3.84 1.60
C PRO A 101 14.48 -3.18 2.94
N ASN A 102 14.54 -1.85 2.99
CA ASN A 102 14.86 -1.12 4.22
C ASN A 102 13.68 -1.02 5.20
N ILE A 103 12.49 -1.52 4.86
CA ILE A 103 11.27 -1.49 5.68
C ILE A 103 11.10 -2.77 6.50
N TYR A 104 11.77 -3.87 6.14
CA TYR A 104 11.71 -5.14 6.85
C TYR A 104 13.11 -5.66 7.16
N LYS A 105 13.21 -6.63 8.06
CA LYS A 105 14.45 -7.31 8.41
C LYS A 105 14.22 -8.80 8.65
N LYS A 106 15.24 -9.61 8.36
CA LYS A 106 15.27 -11.03 8.71
C LYS A 106 15.46 -11.15 10.22
N ILE A 107 14.62 -11.92 10.89
CA ILE A 107 14.71 -12.17 12.34
C ILE A 107 15.28 -13.55 12.63
N LYS A 108 14.89 -14.55 11.83
CA LYS A 108 15.41 -15.91 11.88
C LYS A 108 15.56 -16.46 10.46
N LYS A 109 16.10 -17.68 10.32
CA LYS A 109 16.08 -18.42 9.05
C LYS A 109 14.63 -18.46 8.53
N ASN A 110 14.41 -17.95 7.32
CA ASN A 110 13.12 -17.91 6.62
C ASN A 110 12.00 -17.07 7.27
N LEU A 111 12.32 -16.20 8.24
CA LEU A 111 11.32 -15.37 8.93
C LEU A 111 11.71 -13.89 8.87
N TYR A 112 10.81 -13.07 8.32
CA TYR A 112 11.01 -11.63 8.16
C TYR A 112 9.90 -10.85 8.86
N PHE A 113 10.29 -9.76 9.50
CA PHE A 113 9.40 -8.84 10.19
C PHE A 113 9.58 -7.45 9.63
N VAL A 114 8.50 -6.67 9.56
CA VAL A 114 8.63 -5.23 9.31
C VAL A 114 9.39 -4.59 10.46
N LYS A 115 10.15 -3.53 10.16
CA LYS A 115 10.81 -2.75 11.21
C LYS A 115 9.75 -2.06 12.09
N PRO A 116 10.04 -1.85 13.39
CA PRO A 116 9.13 -1.18 14.30
C PRO A 116 8.53 0.12 13.75
N GLU A 117 9.36 0.95 13.13
CA GLU A 117 8.95 2.26 12.61
C GLU A 117 7.86 2.17 11.54
N TYR A 118 7.89 1.11 10.73
CA TYR A 118 6.84 0.85 9.74
C TYR A 118 5.56 0.33 10.38
N ALA A 119 5.65 -0.60 11.34
CA ALA A 119 4.47 -1.09 12.06
C ALA A 119 3.75 0.05 12.81
N ILE A 120 4.51 0.99 13.38
CA ILE A 120 3.95 2.20 14.01
C ILE A 120 3.24 3.09 12.98
N LEU A 121 3.86 3.30 11.80
CA LEU A 121 3.22 4.04 10.71
C LEU A 121 1.90 3.38 10.29
N VAL A 122 1.88 2.05 10.14
CA VAL A 122 0.66 1.29 9.81
C VAL A 122 -0.41 1.43 10.90
N LYS A 123 -0.04 1.41 12.19
CA LYS A 123 -1.00 1.68 13.27
C LYS A 123 -1.61 3.09 13.19
N ILE A 124 -0.84 4.11 12.79
CA ILE A 124 -1.38 5.45 12.56
C ILE A 124 -2.35 5.46 11.36
N PHE A 125 -2.07 4.67 10.32
CA PHE A 125 -2.99 4.51 9.18
C PHE A 125 -4.28 3.82 9.63
N GLN A 126 -4.20 2.82 10.52
CA GLN A 126 -5.36 2.14 11.10
C GLN A 126 -6.25 3.10 11.89
N ILE A 127 -5.70 4.08 12.60
CA ILE A 127 -6.50 5.17 13.22
C ILE A 127 -7.39 5.84 12.18
N SER A 128 -6.84 6.16 11.00
CA SER A 128 -7.60 6.84 9.94
C SER A 128 -8.82 6.02 9.51
N ALA A 129 -8.67 4.69 9.51
CA ALA A 129 -9.70 3.71 9.15
C ALA A 129 -10.79 3.60 10.21
N VAL A 130 -10.40 3.37 11.47
CA VAL A 130 -11.35 3.17 12.57
C VAL A 130 -12.08 4.46 12.96
N LEU A 131 -11.56 5.63 12.56
CA LEU A 131 -12.22 6.93 12.70
C LEU A 131 -12.86 7.42 11.40
N SER A 132 -13.04 6.55 10.39
CA SER A 132 -13.75 6.92 9.16
C SER A 132 -15.25 6.98 9.37
N ASN A 133 -15.94 7.82 8.60
CA ASN A 133 -17.41 7.95 8.70
C ASN A 133 -18.13 6.62 8.45
N HIS A 134 -17.59 5.77 7.57
CA HIS A 134 -18.11 4.42 7.35
C HIS A 134 -18.05 3.57 8.63
N PHE A 135 -16.94 3.64 9.39
CA PHE A 135 -16.79 2.85 10.62
C PHE A 135 -17.64 3.41 11.77
N LEU A 136 -17.71 4.75 11.88
CA LEU A 136 -18.48 5.45 12.90
C LEU A 136 -20.00 5.40 12.65
N GLY A 137 -20.44 5.22 11.41
CA GLY A 137 -21.85 5.09 11.04
C GLY A 137 -22.35 3.65 10.92
N SER A 138 -21.49 2.65 11.17
CA SER A 138 -21.89 1.24 11.11
C SER A 138 -22.40 0.74 12.46
N ASP A 139 -23.40 -0.16 12.44
CA ASP A 139 -23.88 -0.89 13.64
C ASP A 139 -22.76 -1.70 14.33
N ASN A 140 -21.63 -1.90 13.63
CA ASN A 140 -20.44 -2.60 14.08
C ASN A 140 -19.37 -1.67 14.68
N LEU A 141 -19.75 -0.52 15.25
CA LEU A 141 -18.83 0.42 15.87
C LEU A 141 -18.03 -0.26 16.99
N ASN A 142 -16.84 -0.75 16.65
CA ASN A 142 -16.00 -1.48 17.58
C ASN A 142 -15.17 -0.48 18.40
N PHE A 143 -15.82 0.15 19.38
CA PHE A 143 -15.21 1.12 20.28
C PHE A 143 -13.99 0.53 21.01
N GLN A 144 -14.03 -0.77 21.34
CA GLN A 144 -12.90 -1.49 21.91
C GLN A 144 -11.68 -1.48 20.99
N LYS A 145 -11.86 -1.71 19.68
CA LYS A 145 -10.77 -1.66 18.69
C LYS A 145 -10.17 -0.25 18.57
N ILE A 146 -11.00 0.79 18.62
CA ILE A 146 -10.53 2.19 18.63
C ILE A 146 -9.68 2.43 19.89
N ILE A 147 -10.21 2.10 21.08
CA ILE A 147 -9.51 2.28 22.36
C ILE A 147 -8.16 1.55 22.34
N ILE A 148 -8.13 0.26 21.97
CA ILE A 148 -6.90 -0.55 21.95
C ILE A 148 -5.87 0.07 21.00
N THR A 149 -6.30 0.53 19.82
CA THR A 149 -5.39 1.15 18.83
C THR A 149 -4.78 2.46 19.38
N LEU A 150 -5.59 3.30 20.04
CA LEU A 150 -5.11 4.54 20.64
C LEU A 150 -4.19 4.29 21.85
N GLN A 151 -4.51 3.31 22.70
CA GLN A 151 -3.70 2.91 23.84
C GLN A 151 -2.33 2.38 23.41
N ASP A 152 -2.29 1.45 22.44
CA ASP A 152 -1.05 0.91 21.85
C ASP A 152 -0.15 2.07 21.38
N LEU A 153 -0.71 3.01 20.60
CA LEU A 153 0.07 4.14 20.07
C LEU A 153 0.52 5.13 21.16
N LYS A 154 -0.28 5.34 22.20
CA LYS A 154 0.10 6.19 23.33
C LYS A 154 1.33 5.62 24.04
N ILE A 155 1.35 4.31 24.30
CA ILE A 155 2.50 3.61 24.91
C ILE A 155 3.73 3.73 24.01
N ILE A 156 3.58 3.41 22.72
CA ILE A 156 4.66 3.48 21.72
C ILE A 156 5.27 4.88 21.62
N LEU A 157 4.44 5.92 21.52
CA LEU A 157 4.89 7.29 21.23
C LEU A 157 5.36 8.06 22.48
N LYS A 158 5.15 7.50 23.68
CA LYS A 158 5.82 7.94 24.92
C LYS A 158 7.32 7.64 24.89
N ASN A 159 7.74 6.54 24.28
CA ASN A 159 9.16 6.21 24.16
C ASN A 159 9.88 7.19 23.21
N LYS A 160 10.74 8.07 23.78
CA LYS A 160 11.44 9.12 23.02
C LYS A 160 12.31 8.55 21.90
N LEU A 161 13.10 7.51 22.18
CA LEU A 161 14.00 6.90 21.20
C LEU A 161 13.23 6.34 20.01
N LEU A 162 12.18 5.56 20.28
CA LEU A 162 11.32 4.97 19.26
C LEU A 162 10.59 6.04 18.44
N PHE A 163 10.12 7.10 19.10
CA PHE A 163 9.52 8.26 18.44
C PHE A 163 10.49 8.93 17.45
N HIS A 164 11.74 9.20 17.87
CA HIS A 164 12.73 9.83 17.00
C HIS A 164 13.12 8.95 15.80
N LYS A 165 13.30 7.64 16.02
CA LYS A 165 13.53 6.67 14.94
C LYS A 165 12.37 6.63 13.96
N THR A 166 11.14 6.58 14.46
CA THR A 166 9.91 6.59 13.65
C THR A 166 9.80 7.88 12.84
N ARG A 167 10.10 9.04 13.44
CA ARG A 167 10.09 10.34 12.75
C ARG A 167 11.10 10.38 11.61
N ALA A 168 12.33 9.91 11.84
CA ALA A 168 13.36 9.83 10.81
C ALA A 168 12.97 8.87 9.68
N PHE A 169 12.38 7.72 10.03
CA PHE A 169 11.87 6.75 9.08
C PHE A 169 10.76 7.34 8.19
N ILE A 170 9.78 8.02 8.78
CA ILE A 170 8.67 8.67 8.05
C ILE A 170 9.22 9.73 7.09
N ARG A 171 10.10 10.63 7.57
CA ARG A 171 10.72 11.65 6.71
C ARG A 171 11.41 11.07 5.48
N LYS A 172 12.06 9.91 5.63
CA LYS A 172 12.81 9.26 4.55
C LYS A 172 11.93 8.44 3.61
N ASN A 173 10.88 7.77 4.12
CA ASN A 173 10.19 6.71 3.37
C ASN A 173 8.73 7.00 3.05
N LEU A 174 8.08 7.99 3.70
CA LEU A 174 6.63 8.20 3.61
C LEU A 174 6.13 8.37 2.18
N LEU A 175 6.77 9.24 1.38
CA LEU A 175 6.36 9.48 -0.01
C LEU A 175 6.36 8.19 -0.82
N SER A 176 7.44 7.42 -0.71
CA SER A 176 7.55 6.18 -1.46
C SER A 176 6.61 5.10 -0.93
N ILE A 177 6.39 5.02 0.38
CA ILE A 177 5.39 4.13 0.98
C ILE A 177 4.02 4.48 0.41
N ILE A 178 3.63 5.76 0.39
CA ILE A 178 2.35 6.18 -0.19
C ILE A 178 2.28 5.79 -1.67
N ILE A 179 3.29 6.11 -2.48
CA ILE A 179 3.25 5.81 -3.92
C ILE A 179 3.25 4.29 -4.22
N ASN A 180 3.95 3.47 -3.42
CA ASN A 180 4.23 2.07 -3.75
C ASN A 180 3.40 1.05 -2.98
N ASN A 181 3.09 1.35 -1.73
CA ASN A 181 2.16 0.54 -0.96
C ASN A 181 0.72 0.98 -1.19
N PHE A 182 0.47 2.11 -1.88
CA PHE A 182 -0.85 2.72 -1.82
C PHE A 182 -1.38 3.50 -3.05
N ILE A 183 -2.37 2.90 -3.70
CA ILE A 183 -3.64 3.58 -4.05
C ILE A 183 -4.78 2.56 -4.05
N PHE A 184 -4.60 1.34 -4.57
CA PHE A 184 -5.75 0.47 -4.78
C PHE A 184 -6.15 -0.35 -3.53
N ASP A 185 -5.23 -0.91 -2.75
CA ASP A 185 -5.61 -1.94 -1.77
C ASP A 185 -6.31 -1.44 -0.48
N PHE A 186 -6.24 -0.15 -0.10
CA PHE A 186 -7.03 0.40 1.05
C PHE A 186 -8.05 1.48 0.69
N PHE A 187 -7.97 2.06 -0.51
CA PHE A 187 -8.97 3.00 -0.99
C PHE A 187 -10.03 2.30 -1.82
N LEU A 188 -9.70 1.18 -2.49
CA LEU A 188 -10.73 0.34 -3.09
C LEU A 188 -11.65 -0.26 -2.04
N ARG A 189 -11.10 -0.63 -0.87
CA ARG A 189 -11.84 -1.30 0.20
C ARG A 189 -12.86 -0.38 0.88
N ASP A 190 -12.43 0.77 1.40
CA ASP A 190 -13.25 1.49 2.40
C ASP A 190 -13.27 3.03 2.24
N ASN A 191 -12.74 3.61 1.15
CA ASN A 191 -12.64 5.08 0.95
C ASN A 191 -12.06 5.83 2.18
N ILE A 192 -11.13 5.21 2.91
CA ILE A 192 -10.63 5.75 4.18
C ILE A 192 -9.80 7.00 3.93
N GLU A 193 -10.31 8.14 4.39
CA GLU A 193 -9.54 9.38 4.35
C GLU A 193 -8.46 9.38 5.47
N LEU A 194 -7.19 9.56 5.07
CA LEU A 194 -6.05 9.63 5.98
C LEU A 194 -6.18 10.80 6.97
N ILE A 195 -5.82 10.56 8.24
CA ILE A 195 -6.04 11.51 9.35
C ILE A 195 -5.32 12.86 9.20
N TRP A 196 -4.23 12.91 8.44
CA TRP A 196 -3.49 14.15 8.17
C TRP A 196 -3.92 14.87 6.89
N PHE A 197 -4.97 14.40 6.19
CA PHE A 197 -5.61 15.24 5.18
C PHE A 197 -6.18 16.48 5.86
N SER A 198 -5.99 17.66 5.25
CA SER A 198 -6.45 18.93 5.81
C SER A 198 -7.95 18.94 6.12
N LYS A 199 -8.76 18.29 5.27
CA LYS A 199 -10.21 18.14 5.43
C LYS A 199 -10.61 17.21 6.60
N ASN A 200 -9.69 16.44 7.15
CA ASN A 200 -9.91 15.48 8.24
C ASN A 200 -9.34 15.91 9.59
N ALA A 201 -9.02 17.19 9.75
CA ALA A 201 -8.46 17.69 11.01
C ALA A 201 -9.35 17.40 12.23
N TYR A 202 -10.67 17.31 12.04
CA TYR A 202 -11.64 16.93 13.09
C TYR A 202 -11.35 15.55 13.72
N LYS A 203 -10.74 14.61 12.98
CA LYS A 203 -10.34 13.30 13.54
C LYS A 203 -9.32 13.45 14.68
N PHE A 204 -8.51 14.51 14.69
CA PHE A 204 -7.64 14.80 15.83
C PHE A 204 -8.41 15.29 17.05
N GLU A 205 -9.53 15.99 16.86
CA GLU A 205 -10.42 16.40 17.95
C GLU A 205 -11.08 15.16 18.56
N LEU A 206 -11.57 14.25 17.73
CA LEU A 206 -12.11 12.96 18.17
C LEU A 206 -11.08 12.15 18.98
N ILE A 207 -9.82 12.07 18.51
CA ILE A 207 -8.75 11.45 19.29
C ILE A 207 -8.59 12.12 20.65
N ASN A 208 -8.58 13.46 20.69
CA ASN A 208 -8.41 14.18 21.95
C ASN A 208 -9.56 13.94 22.92
N SER A 209 -10.79 13.87 22.40
CA SER A 209 -11.99 13.58 23.21
C SER A 209 -11.94 12.17 23.79
N ILE A 210 -11.56 11.17 22.99
CA ILE A 210 -11.44 9.77 23.47
C ILE A 210 -10.26 9.63 24.45
N GLU A 211 -9.14 10.30 24.20
CA GLU A 211 -7.95 10.22 25.06
C GLU A 211 -8.07 11.08 26.34
N GLY A 212 -9.01 12.02 26.38
CA GLY A 212 -9.15 13.04 27.42
C GLY A 212 -8.02 14.09 27.44
N ASN A 213 -7.12 14.09 26.46
CA ASN A 213 -6.00 15.04 26.38
C ASN A 213 -5.43 15.16 24.95
N LYS A 214 -4.44 16.05 24.73
CA LYS A 214 -3.87 16.34 23.40
C LYS A 214 -2.53 15.66 23.09
N PHE A 215 -2.09 14.70 23.91
CA PHE A 215 -0.75 14.10 23.78
C PHE A 215 -0.58 13.34 22.46
N LEU A 216 -1.50 12.41 22.17
CA LEU A 216 -1.36 11.53 21.02
C LEU A 216 -1.47 12.30 19.71
N SER A 217 -2.44 13.21 19.59
CA SER A 217 -2.60 14.06 18.41
C SER A 217 -1.38 14.95 18.15
N LYS A 218 -0.79 15.57 19.18
CA LYS A 218 0.45 16.35 19.08
C LYS A 218 1.62 15.49 18.59
N LYS A 219 1.76 14.27 19.14
CA LYS A 219 2.82 13.33 18.74
C LYS A 219 2.67 12.88 17.30
N ILE A 220 1.46 12.47 16.89
CA ILE A 220 1.17 12.07 15.51
C ILE A 220 1.48 13.24 14.56
N LYS A 221 0.96 14.45 14.80
CA LYS A 221 1.26 15.64 13.98
C LYS A 221 2.77 15.89 13.83
N SER A 222 3.53 15.75 14.90
CA SER A 222 4.99 15.97 14.91
C SER A 222 5.76 14.94 14.06
N LEU A 223 5.27 13.69 13.96
CA LEU A 223 5.86 12.67 13.09
C LEU A 223 5.82 13.07 11.61
N PHE A 224 4.76 13.76 11.19
CA PHE A 224 4.55 14.23 9.83
C PHE A 224 5.11 15.65 9.56
N TYR A 225 5.95 16.18 10.47
CA TYR A 225 6.66 17.43 10.22
C TYR A 225 7.82 17.20 9.23
N LEU A 226 7.50 17.40 7.94
CA LEU A 226 8.40 17.31 6.80
C LEU A 226 9.08 18.65 6.50
N ASN A 227 10.29 18.60 5.90
CA ASN A 227 10.97 19.79 5.35
C ASN A 227 10.17 20.37 4.17
N LYS A 228 10.48 21.61 3.73
CA LYS A 228 9.72 22.33 2.69
C LYS A 228 9.55 21.50 1.40
N ASN A 229 10.63 20.91 0.90
CA ASN A 229 10.60 20.14 -0.35
C ASN A 229 9.75 18.87 -0.22
N SER A 230 10.00 18.05 0.81
CA SER A 230 9.21 16.84 1.08
C SER A 230 7.75 17.15 1.38
N ARG A 231 7.46 18.29 2.01
CA ARG A 231 6.09 18.76 2.28
C ARG A 231 5.36 19.11 1.00
N ASN A 232 5.99 19.82 0.06
CA ASN A 232 5.38 20.12 -1.23
C ASN A 232 5.07 18.84 -2.01
N LEU A 233 6.04 17.92 -2.10
CA LEU A 233 5.83 16.63 -2.76
C LEU A 233 4.71 15.83 -2.09
N PHE A 234 4.69 15.82 -0.76
CA PHE A 234 3.65 15.16 0.01
C PHE A 234 2.27 15.77 -0.27
N ASN A 235 2.14 17.09 -0.22
CA ASN A 235 0.88 17.78 -0.49
C ASN A 235 0.39 17.48 -1.91
N ASN A 236 1.27 17.50 -2.92
CA ASN A 236 0.92 17.12 -4.29
C ASN A 236 0.41 15.68 -4.37
N LEU A 237 1.09 14.73 -3.71
CA LEU A 237 0.59 13.34 -3.63
C LEU A 237 -0.77 13.26 -2.95
N MET A 238 -0.98 13.99 -1.87
CA MET A 238 -2.27 14.00 -1.17
C MET A 238 -3.39 14.51 -2.09
N VAL A 239 -3.15 15.57 -2.87
CA VAL A 239 -4.13 16.08 -3.85
C VAL A 239 -4.45 15.04 -4.92
N ILE A 240 -3.43 14.39 -5.50
CA ILE A 240 -3.64 13.32 -6.49
C ILE A 240 -4.44 12.16 -5.88
N ASN A 241 -4.07 11.73 -4.69
CA ASN A 241 -4.76 10.66 -3.98
C ASN A 241 -6.23 11.00 -3.75
N ASP A 242 -6.53 12.22 -3.27
CA ASP A 242 -7.91 12.72 -3.07
C ASP A 242 -8.70 12.73 -4.39
N TYR A 243 -8.06 13.12 -5.50
CA TYR A 243 -8.69 13.11 -6.82
C TYR A 243 -9.02 11.68 -7.28
N PHE A 244 -8.05 10.76 -7.23
CA PHE A 244 -8.27 9.36 -7.61
C PHE A 244 -9.35 8.69 -6.75
N LEU A 245 -9.39 9.04 -5.47
CA LEU A 245 -10.40 8.57 -4.54
C LEU A 245 -11.81 8.98 -4.93
N LYS A 246 -12.03 10.28 -5.07
CA LYS A 246 -13.35 10.84 -5.38
C LYS A 246 -13.85 10.37 -6.74
N ASN A 247 -12.94 10.25 -7.70
CA ASN A 247 -13.28 9.87 -9.06
C ASN A 247 -13.14 8.36 -9.31
N LYS A 248 -12.86 7.55 -8.29
CA LYS A 248 -12.62 6.11 -8.42
C LYS A 248 -13.72 5.43 -9.24
N TYR A 249 -14.97 5.51 -8.80
CA TYR A 249 -16.08 4.84 -9.50
C TYR A 249 -16.30 5.38 -10.92
N ASN A 250 -16.06 6.67 -11.15
CA ASN A 250 -16.14 7.26 -12.49
C ASN A 250 -15.02 6.77 -13.40
N ILE A 251 -13.79 6.68 -12.90
CA ILE A 251 -12.63 6.11 -13.61
C ILE A 251 -12.92 4.63 -13.95
N ILE A 252 -13.39 3.85 -12.96
CA ILE A 252 -13.75 2.43 -13.15
C ILE A 252 -14.88 2.29 -14.19
N SER A 253 -15.96 3.07 -14.06
CA SER A 253 -17.11 3.06 -14.97
C SER A 253 -16.71 3.42 -16.40
N LYS A 254 -15.87 4.44 -16.57
CA LYS A 254 -15.36 4.86 -17.88
C LYS A 254 -14.48 3.77 -18.51
N ILE A 255 -13.64 3.11 -17.72
CA ILE A 255 -12.87 1.94 -18.17
C ILE A 255 -13.80 0.80 -18.58
N ASN A 256 -14.84 0.49 -17.78
CA ASN A 256 -15.77 -0.60 -18.06
C ASN A 256 -16.62 -0.36 -19.32
N SER A 257 -17.12 0.87 -19.49
CA SER A 257 -17.90 1.30 -20.66
C SER A 257 -17.13 1.07 -21.97
N LEU A 258 -15.85 1.46 -22.01
CA LEU A 258 -14.98 1.25 -23.18
C LEU A 258 -14.76 -0.22 -23.53
N ASN A 259 -14.85 -1.10 -22.52
CA ASN A 259 -14.51 -2.50 -22.67
C ASN A 259 -15.70 -3.34 -23.10
N LYS A 260 -16.89 -2.73 -23.29
CA LYS A 260 -18.17 -3.42 -23.50
C LYS A 260 -18.36 -4.60 -22.52
N SER A 261 -17.77 -4.48 -21.33
CA SER A 261 -17.66 -5.58 -20.37
C SER A 261 -18.33 -5.17 -19.07
N LYS A 262 -19.07 -6.09 -18.46
CA LYS A 262 -19.54 -5.97 -17.08
C LYS A 262 -18.43 -6.22 -16.05
N ASN A 263 -17.17 -6.36 -16.48
CA ASN A 263 -16.09 -6.75 -15.58
C ASN A 263 -15.85 -5.65 -14.55
N VAL A 264 -16.12 -5.97 -13.29
CA VAL A 264 -15.67 -5.17 -12.15
C VAL A 264 -14.15 -5.21 -12.12
N LEU A 265 -13.51 -4.08 -11.80
CA LEU A 265 -12.10 -4.07 -11.42
C LEU A 265 -11.92 -4.86 -10.13
N SER A 266 -11.84 -6.18 -10.27
CA SER A 266 -11.52 -7.09 -9.19
C SER A 266 -10.01 -7.15 -8.96
N SER A 267 -9.20 -6.59 -9.86
CA SER A 267 -7.75 -6.65 -9.82
C SER A 267 -7.07 -5.32 -10.20
N ASN A 268 -5.74 -5.28 -10.09
CA ASN A 268 -4.90 -4.11 -10.32
C ASN A 268 -4.53 -3.93 -11.83
N GLU A 269 -5.34 -4.51 -12.69
CA GLU A 269 -5.17 -4.60 -14.14
C GLU A 269 -6.39 -3.99 -14.83
N ILE A 270 -6.16 -3.15 -15.85
CA ILE A 270 -7.25 -2.54 -16.62
C ILE A 270 -7.08 -2.86 -18.10
N TYR A 271 -8.18 -3.15 -18.79
CA TYR A 271 -8.16 -3.27 -20.25
C TYR A 271 -8.31 -1.87 -20.87
N LEU A 272 -7.47 -1.54 -21.85
CA LEU A 272 -7.55 -0.31 -22.63
C LEU A 272 -7.17 -0.57 -24.09
N LYS A 273 -8.03 -0.20 -25.04
CA LYS A 273 -7.68 -0.28 -26.48
C LYS A 273 -6.53 0.65 -26.87
N ASN A 274 -6.46 1.81 -26.23
CA ASN A 274 -5.41 2.81 -26.40
C ASN A 274 -5.05 3.38 -25.04
N VAL A 275 -3.77 3.31 -24.67
CA VAL A 275 -3.29 3.79 -23.37
C VAL A 275 -3.50 5.30 -23.18
N ASN A 276 -3.48 6.07 -24.27
CA ASN A 276 -3.67 7.53 -24.21
C ASN A 276 -5.05 7.93 -23.70
N PHE A 277 -6.07 7.09 -23.86
CA PHE A 277 -7.40 7.36 -23.30
C PHE A 277 -7.37 7.56 -21.78
N PHE A 278 -6.51 6.81 -21.08
CA PHE A 278 -6.33 7.01 -19.64
C PHE A 278 -5.76 8.40 -19.34
N PHE A 279 -4.72 8.78 -20.07
CA PHE A 279 -4.00 10.04 -19.90
C PHE A 279 -4.74 11.27 -20.44
N ASP A 280 -5.78 11.10 -21.26
CA ASP A 280 -6.64 12.19 -21.72
C ASP A 280 -7.28 12.95 -20.55
N ASN A 281 -7.65 12.24 -19.47
CA ASN A 281 -8.20 12.84 -18.24
C ASN A 281 -7.15 13.65 -17.46
N PHE A 282 -5.87 13.54 -17.84
CA PHE A 282 -4.72 14.16 -17.17
C PHE A 282 -3.95 15.09 -18.12
N LYS A 283 -4.47 15.39 -19.32
CA LYS A 283 -3.83 16.29 -20.29
C LYS A 283 -3.47 17.64 -19.68
N MET A 284 -4.36 18.20 -18.87
CA MET A 284 -4.16 19.51 -18.23
C MET A 284 -2.95 19.57 -17.28
N ILE A 285 -2.55 18.43 -16.70
CA ILE A 285 -1.36 18.34 -15.83
C ILE A 285 -0.11 17.88 -16.58
N ASN A 286 -0.24 17.41 -17.83
CA ASN A 286 0.90 17.01 -18.66
C ASN A 286 1.57 18.21 -19.34
N LYS A 287 2.04 19.18 -18.55
CA LYS A 287 2.63 20.44 -19.08
C LYS A 287 3.91 20.22 -19.89
N GLN A 288 4.59 19.10 -19.66
CA GLN A 288 5.83 18.73 -20.34
C GLN A 288 5.60 17.98 -21.66
N ASN A 289 4.34 17.84 -22.09
CA ASN A 289 3.94 17.16 -23.32
C ASN A 289 4.54 15.74 -23.45
N ILE A 290 4.52 14.98 -22.35
CA ILE A 290 4.93 13.57 -22.36
C ILE A 290 3.97 12.78 -23.23
N ILE A 291 4.51 11.98 -24.16
CA ILE A 291 3.72 11.12 -25.06
C ILE A 291 3.81 9.68 -24.58
N PHE A 292 2.66 9.03 -24.44
CA PHE A 292 2.58 7.65 -23.96
C PHE A 292 2.29 6.69 -25.11
N TYR A 293 3.13 5.66 -25.22
CA TYR A 293 2.94 4.55 -26.15
C TYR A 293 2.73 3.25 -25.39
N SER A 294 2.17 2.26 -26.08
CA SER A 294 1.99 0.92 -25.53
C SER A 294 2.62 -0.16 -26.41
N LYS A 295 3.18 -1.20 -25.80
CA LYS A 295 3.71 -2.38 -26.49
C LYS A 295 3.29 -3.66 -25.77
N ILE A 296 2.89 -4.68 -26.52
CA ILE A 296 2.61 -6.00 -25.98
C ILE A 296 3.92 -6.66 -25.51
N SER A 297 3.94 -7.21 -24.30
CA SER A 297 5.13 -7.84 -23.72
C SER A 297 4.76 -9.02 -22.82
N PRO A 298 5.49 -10.14 -22.84
CA PRO A 298 5.27 -11.24 -21.88
C PRO A 298 5.59 -10.84 -20.43
N ASN A 299 6.31 -9.73 -20.22
CA ASN A 299 6.63 -9.17 -18.91
C ASN A 299 5.73 -7.98 -18.52
N TRP A 300 4.56 -7.82 -19.17
CA TRP A 300 3.60 -6.74 -18.87
C TRP A 300 3.11 -6.75 -17.42
N ASP A 301 3.17 -7.91 -16.76
CA ASP A 301 2.81 -8.12 -15.36
C ASP A 301 3.87 -7.59 -14.37
N THR A 302 4.92 -6.94 -14.87
CA THR A 302 5.94 -6.24 -14.08
C THR A 302 5.80 -4.73 -14.20
N GLU A 303 5.97 -4.01 -13.09
CA GLU A 303 5.87 -2.54 -13.06
C GLU A 303 7.12 -1.87 -13.65
N ILE A 304 7.23 -1.94 -14.97
CA ILE A 304 8.35 -1.41 -15.73
C ILE A 304 7.85 -0.65 -16.97
N ILE A 305 8.57 0.40 -17.31
CA ILE A 305 8.37 1.19 -18.53
C ILE A 305 9.66 1.23 -19.34
N GLU A 306 9.61 1.72 -20.57
CA GLU A 306 10.81 2.10 -21.33
C GLU A 306 10.85 3.62 -21.51
N ILE A 307 12.06 4.18 -21.42
CA ILE A 307 12.34 5.60 -21.60
C ILE A 307 13.63 5.77 -22.43
N ASN A 308 13.82 6.94 -23.03
CA ASN A 308 15.10 7.30 -23.63
C ASN A 308 16.18 7.53 -22.57
N LYS A 309 17.45 7.32 -22.92
CA LYS A 309 18.60 7.61 -22.03
C LYS A 309 18.65 9.08 -21.58
N SER A 310 18.19 9.99 -22.43
CA SER A 310 18.11 11.44 -22.22
C SER A 310 16.78 11.90 -21.60
N PHE A 311 15.99 10.99 -21.01
CA PHE A 311 14.73 11.36 -20.36
C PHE A 311 14.98 12.36 -19.21
N PRO A 312 14.43 13.59 -19.26
CA PRO A 312 14.84 14.67 -18.36
C PRO A 312 14.40 14.46 -16.90
N PHE A 313 13.38 13.63 -16.66
CA PHE A 313 12.75 13.48 -15.35
C PHE A 313 13.13 12.18 -14.60
N ILE A 314 14.31 11.59 -14.90
CA ILE A 314 14.79 10.36 -14.24
C ILE A 314 14.83 10.49 -12.71
N LYS A 315 15.20 11.67 -12.18
CA LYS A 315 15.21 11.90 -10.72
C LYS A 315 13.82 11.72 -10.10
N VAL A 316 12.76 12.16 -10.79
CA VAL A 316 11.38 12.01 -10.34
C VAL A 316 10.91 10.56 -10.44
N LEU A 317 11.24 9.86 -11.54
CA LEU A 317 10.97 8.41 -11.69
C LEU A 317 11.53 7.59 -10.52
N LYS A 318 12.74 7.92 -10.07
CA LYS A 318 13.37 7.28 -8.89
C LYS A 318 12.59 7.55 -7.60
N VAL A 319 12.05 8.76 -7.41
CA VAL A 319 11.20 9.10 -6.25
C VAL A 319 9.90 8.29 -6.28
N VAL A 320 9.24 8.25 -7.43
CA VAL A 320 8.01 7.45 -7.66
C VAL A 320 8.29 5.95 -7.55
N SER A 321 9.55 5.53 -7.68
CA SER A 321 10.00 4.13 -7.65
C SER A 321 9.33 3.30 -8.76
N LEU A 322 9.23 3.87 -9.96
CA LEU A 322 8.84 3.16 -11.16
C LEU A 322 10.12 2.64 -11.86
N LYS A 323 10.21 1.33 -12.08
CA LYS A 323 11.36 0.75 -12.79
C LYS A 323 11.29 1.12 -14.26
N TYR A 324 12.45 1.28 -14.89
CA TYR A 324 12.53 1.58 -16.31
C TYR A 324 13.66 0.83 -17.00
N LYS A 325 13.53 0.64 -18.30
CA LYS A 325 14.59 0.23 -19.23
C LYS A 325 14.90 1.38 -20.17
N ILE A 326 16.13 1.41 -20.67
CA ILE A 326 16.53 2.34 -21.71
C ILE A 326 16.13 1.76 -23.07
N ASN A 327 15.47 2.59 -23.88
CA ASN A 327 15.16 2.33 -25.28
C ASN A 327 15.56 3.57 -26.10
N GLU A 328 16.61 3.42 -26.90
CA GLU A 328 17.18 4.52 -27.69
C GLU A 328 16.27 4.95 -28.86
N ASN A 329 15.29 4.13 -29.25
CA ASN A 329 14.32 4.47 -30.30
C ASN A 329 13.21 5.42 -29.82
N LEU A 330 13.13 5.68 -28.51
CA LEU A 330 12.19 6.65 -27.95
C LEU A 330 12.80 8.05 -27.96
N ASN A 331 11.99 9.07 -28.22
CA ASN A 331 12.38 10.46 -27.98
C ASN A 331 12.41 10.78 -26.48
N LYS A 332 13.11 11.85 -26.10
CA LYS A 332 13.29 12.26 -24.68
C LYS A 332 12.00 12.53 -23.89
N ASN A 333 10.87 12.76 -24.57
CA ASN A 333 9.56 13.00 -23.96
C ASN A 333 8.59 11.83 -24.16
N GLN A 334 9.07 10.67 -24.60
CA GLN A 334 8.24 9.51 -24.84
C GLN A 334 8.44 8.45 -23.75
N ILE A 335 7.33 7.82 -23.34
CA ILE A 335 7.33 6.70 -22.41
C ILE A 335 6.56 5.56 -23.05
N LEU A 336 7.16 4.38 -23.11
CA LEU A 336 6.52 3.16 -23.59
C LEU A 336 6.13 2.26 -22.41
N ILE A 337 4.86 1.87 -22.40
CA ILE A 337 4.21 1.11 -21.33
C ILE A 337 3.86 -0.28 -21.86
N TYR A 338 4.08 -1.31 -21.05
CA TYR A 338 3.74 -2.66 -21.47
C TYR A 338 2.27 -3.01 -21.22
N SER A 339 1.71 -3.79 -22.14
CA SER A 339 0.39 -4.41 -22.03
C SER A 339 0.45 -5.91 -22.31
N SER A 340 -0.58 -6.64 -21.88
CA SER A 340 -0.77 -8.04 -22.29
C SER A 340 -1.25 -8.14 -23.74
N ASN A 341 -1.27 -9.36 -24.29
CA ASN A 341 -1.88 -9.64 -25.60
C ASN A 341 -3.38 -9.28 -25.64
N LYS A 342 -4.02 -9.25 -24.46
CA LYS A 342 -5.40 -8.82 -24.28
C LYS A 342 -5.49 -7.31 -23.97
N GLN A 343 -4.46 -6.53 -24.22
CA GLN A 343 -4.42 -5.08 -23.91
C GLN A 343 -4.69 -4.76 -22.44
N GLU A 344 -4.30 -5.66 -21.52
CA GLU A 344 -4.35 -5.38 -20.08
C GLU A 344 -3.11 -4.57 -19.67
N PHE A 345 -3.31 -3.48 -18.93
CA PHE A 345 -2.27 -2.62 -18.36
C PHE A 345 -2.30 -2.69 -16.84
N LEU A 346 -1.13 -2.57 -16.21
CA LEU A 346 -1.06 -2.42 -14.76
C LEU A 346 -1.53 -1.02 -14.35
N LEU A 347 -2.67 -0.93 -13.67
CA LEU A 347 -3.25 0.33 -13.24
C LEU A 347 -2.31 1.11 -12.32
N ASN A 348 -1.51 0.42 -11.49
CA ASN A 348 -0.50 1.07 -10.66
C ASN A 348 0.65 1.71 -11.48
N THR A 349 1.04 1.10 -12.61
CA THR A 349 2.02 1.72 -13.52
C THR A 349 1.46 3.02 -14.07
N LEU A 350 0.19 3.01 -14.52
CA LEU A 350 -0.48 4.20 -15.05
C LEU A 350 -0.65 5.28 -13.98
N TYR A 351 -1.04 4.89 -12.76
CA TYR A 351 -1.11 5.81 -11.62
C TYR A 351 0.25 6.46 -11.32
N LYS A 352 1.33 5.67 -11.23
CA LYS A 352 2.69 6.19 -11.00
C LYS A 352 3.12 7.17 -12.09
N LEU A 353 2.68 6.97 -13.33
CA LEU A 353 2.91 7.92 -14.42
C LEU A 353 2.09 9.21 -14.23
N VAL A 354 0.86 9.15 -13.72
CA VAL A 354 0.12 10.37 -13.33
C VAL A 354 0.83 11.11 -12.19
N VAL A 355 1.38 10.39 -11.20
CA VAL A 355 2.20 11.00 -10.15
C VAL A 355 3.43 11.69 -10.75
N LEU A 356 4.11 11.04 -11.71
CA LEU A 356 5.21 11.65 -12.44
C LEU A 356 4.78 12.97 -13.09
N LEU A 357 3.63 12.99 -13.79
CA LEU A 357 3.12 14.20 -14.45
C LEU A 357 2.86 15.36 -13.50
N VAL A 358 2.40 15.13 -12.27
CA VAL A 358 2.16 16.22 -11.30
C VAL A 358 3.46 16.75 -10.69
N PHE A 359 4.52 15.95 -10.72
CA PHE A 359 5.81 16.32 -10.13
C PHE A 359 6.69 17.14 -11.07
N ILE A 360 6.40 17.13 -12.37
CA ILE A 360 7.16 17.80 -13.45
C ILE A 360 6.35 18.96 -14.04
#